data_AF-A0A849Q4K1-F1
#
_entry.id   AF-A0A849Q4K1-F1
#
_cell.length_a   1.000
_cell.length_b   1.000
_cell.length_c   1.000
_cell.angle_alpha   90.00
_cell.angle_beta   90.00
_cell.angle_gamma   90.00
#
_symmetry.space_group_name_H-M   'P 1'
#
loop_
_entity.id
_entity.type
_entity.pdbx_description
1 polymer ?
#
loop_
_entity_poly.entity_id
_entity_poly.type
_entity_poly.pdbx_seq_one_letter_code
_entity_poly.pdbx_strand_id
1 'polypeptide(L)'
;MNLPSGRLLRRGVGGPRALEELIIGAKEDAFSGFFKLSVGRGPDRTEGALVFKDGEGTLANWRSGEDEFDGSSALPFLLDLANDPKTSIEARSFAYKSSTVDVDQLVKLFPEAQVRDHELDPKVLYTAALEVQRRPRGPKVEADEDLHIPVEDADEEVIARGIALEHRVNELEDLRDTLNDENEELKRINRENEELRNELKALKDGSLSMVRFMESRSEMSVDESSPRSAAMLALQQQRFDEWKDLRVAEHLVAERKELDEEKEDLERRKAAIGSLEAHLEETRQDLQDSIDRMEREKEELNTIWKRLGQETQSIMDSEQSLDGRTKDIFKRERDLVLKEAEVRERSEDIEEQVRKLQRVQDEQERQRRTFYDRAKEFDDLDRKLSERERGLEG
;
A
#
# COMPACT_ATOMS: atom_id res chain seq x y z
N MET A 1 -22.93 12.10 -0.61
CA MET A 1 -24.00 11.47 0.19
C MET A 1 -23.87 11.78 1.69
N ASN A 2 -24.93 12.29 2.36
CA ASN A 2 -24.92 12.51 3.81
C ASN A 2 -25.53 11.30 4.55
N LEU A 3 -24.67 10.46 5.14
CA LEU A 3 -25.10 9.28 5.89
C LEU A 3 -25.50 9.62 7.34
N PRO A 4 -26.52 8.95 7.90
CA PRO A 4 -26.92 9.12 9.29
C PRO A 4 -25.85 8.63 10.27
N SER A 5 -25.88 9.14 11.50
CA SER A 5 -24.89 8.79 12.53
C SER A 5 -25.09 7.35 13.04
N GLY A 6 -24.30 6.41 12.50
CA GLY A 6 -24.22 5.04 13.03
C GLY A 6 -23.40 4.94 14.32
N ARG A 7 -23.54 3.82 15.04
CA ARG A 7 -22.77 3.49 16.25
C ARG A 7 -21.33 3.15 15.86
N LEU A 8 -20.37 3.89 16.41
CA LEU A 8 -18.94 3.61 16.21
C LEU A 8 -18.57 2.26 16.83
N LEU A 9 -18.00 1.36 16.01
CA LEU A 9 -17.50 0.06 16.44
C LEU A 9 -15.98 0.06 16.58
N ARG A 10 -15.28 0.48 15.52
CA ARG A 10 -13.81 0.53 15.48
C ARG A 10 -13.31 1.79 14.80
N ARG A 11 -12.12 2.22 15.21
CA ARG A 11 -11.32 3.24 14.53
C ARG A 11 -10.03 2.62 14.05
N GLY A 12 -9.65 2.94 12.83
CA GLY A 12 -8.40 2.56 12.21
C GLY A 12 -7.77 3.75 11.51
N VAL A 13 -6.62 3.49 10.93
CA VAL A 13 -5.85 4.46 10.14
C VAL A 13 -5.70 3.88 8.74
N GLY A 14 -5.59 4.75 7.74
CA GLY A 14 -5.25 4.37 6.37
C GLY A 14 -3.83 3.82 6.26
N GLY A 15 -3.52 3.31 5.08
CA GLY A 15 -2.24 2.67 4.79
C GLY A 15 -2.33 1.76 3.56
N PRO A 16 -1.20 1.23 3.10
CA PRO A 16 -1.19 0.36 1.93
C PRO A 16 -2.13 -0.83 2.17
N ARG A 17 -3.08 -1.02 1.25
CA ARG A 17 -4.09 -2.09 1.29
C ARG A 17 -5.17 -1.95 2.38
N ALA A 18 -5.28 -0.80 3.05
CA ALA A 18 -6.30 -0.59 4.08
C ALA A 18 -7.73 -0.81 3.55
N LEU A 19 -8.04 -0.38 2.31
CA LEU A 19 -9.36 -0.63 1.71
C LEU A 19 -9.64 -2.13 1.52
N GLU A 20 -8.64 -2.91 1.11
CA GLU A 20 -8.77 -4.36 0.94
C GLU A 20 -9.08 -5.05 2.27
N GLU A 21 -8.34 -4.68 3.33
CA GLU A 21 -8.55 -5.21 4.67
C GLU A 21 -9.95 -4.89 5.19
N LEU A 22 -10.47 -3.69 4.90
CA LEU A 22 -11.84 -3.32 5.25
C LEU A 22 -12.87 -4.19 4.52
N ILE A 23 -12.69 -4.44 3.23
CA ILE A 23 -13.59 -5.26 2.41
C ILE A 23 -13.56 -6.71 2.90
N ILE A 24 -12.37 -7.28 3.13
CA ILE A 24 -12.21 -8.66 3.63
C ILE A 24 -12.84 -8.80 5.01
N GLY A 25 -12.49 -7.90 5.95
CA GLY A 25 -13.05 -7.94 7.30
C GLY A 25 -14.57 -7.73 7.32
N ALA A 26 -15.12 -6.91 6.41
CA ALA A 26 -16.57 -6.77 6.28
C ALA A 26 -17.26 -8.06 5.86
N LYS A 27 -16.66 -8.82 4.93
CA LYS A 27 -17.17 -10.13 4.49
C LYS A 27 -17.09 -11.19 5.57
N GLU A 28 -15.98 -11.25 6.32
CA GLU A 28 -15.79 -12.21 7.41
C GLU A 28 -16.78 -11.98 8.57
N ASP A 29 -17.02 -10.71 8.92
CA ASP A 29 -17.88 -10.34 10.05
C ASP A 29 -19.37 -10.24 9.68
N ALA A 30 -19.74 -10.50 8.41
CA ALA A 30 -21.08 -10.20 7.86
C ALA A 30 -21.53 -8.78 8.23
N PHE A 31 -20.65 -7.81 8.02
CA PHE A 31 -20.81 -6.46 8.54
C PHE A 31 -21.94 -5.70 7.86
N SER A 32 -22.83 -5.12 8.67
CA SER A 32 -23.94 -4.25 8.24
C SER A 32 -23.78 -2.84 8.83
N GLY A 33 -23.43 -1.89 7.96
CA GLY A 33 -23.01 -0.55 8.36
C GLY A 33 -22.25 0.20 7.27
N PHE A 34 -21.40 1.15 7.66
CA PHE A 34 -20.54 1.87 6.74
C PHE A 34 -19.16 2.16 7.34
N PHE A 35 -18.16 2.24 6.47
CA PHE A 35 -16.86 2.79 6.79
C PHE A 35 -16.81 4.24 6.32
N LYS A 36 -16.48 5.15 7.24
CA LYS A 36 -16.20 6.54 6.93
C LYS A 36 -14.69 6.75 6.88
N LEU A 37 -14.20 7.18 5.73
CA LEU A 37 -12.82 7.58 5.53
C LEU A 37 -12.75 9.10 5.55
N SER A 38 -11.78 9.68 6.23
CA SER A 38 -11.58 11.13 6.13
C SER A 38 -10.14 11.54 6.39
N VAL A 39 -9.68 12.53 5.64
CA VAL A 39 -8.36 13.14 5.77
C VAL A 39 -8.50 14.66 5.77
N GLY A 40 -7.60 15.34 6.47
CA GLY A 40 -7.64 16.81 6.63
C GLY A 40 -8.61 17.31 7.71
N ARG A 41 -8.66 18.63 7.88
CA ARG A 41 -9.52 19.34 8.84
C ARG A 41 -10.05 20.62 8.17
N GLY A 42 -11.28 21.02 8.49
CA GLY A 42 -11.86 22.26 7.98
C GLY A 42 -12.57 22.11 6.62
N PRO A 43 -12.59 23.16 5.78
CA PRO A 43 -13.31 23.18 4.50
C PRO A 43 -12.69 22.25 3.44
N ASP A 44 -11.37 22.02 3.49
CA ASP A 44 -10.65 21.13 2.55
C ASP A 44 -10.64 19.66 3.01
N ARG A 45 -11.66 19.26 3.79
CA ARG A 45 -11.75 17.90 4.28
C ARG A 45 -12.24 16.98 3.18
N THR A 46 -11.40 16.05 2.77
CA THR A 46 -11.81 14.93 1.92
C THR A 46 -12.49 13.87 2.78
N GLU A 47 -13.69 13.47 2.39
CA GLU A 47 -14.48 12.44 3.05
C GLU A 47 -14.89 11.36 2.04
N GLY A 48 -14.85 10.11 2.48
CA GLY A 48 -15.32 8.96 1.73
C GLY A 48 -16.21 8.08 2.59
N ALA A 49 -17.17 7.41 1.96
CA ALA A 49 -18.03 6.45 2.63
C ALA A 49 -18.23 5.19 1.78
N LEU A 50 -18.08 4.02 2.40
CA LEU A 50 -18.38 2.73 1.81
C LEU A 50 -19.36 1.97 2.70
N VAL A 51 -20.55 1.66 2.17
CA VAL A 51 -21.66 1.04 2.90
C VAL A 51 -21.72 -0.44 2.56
N PHE A 52 -21.93 -1.27 3.58
CA PHE A 52 -22.03 -2.73 3.48
C PHE A 52 -23.34 -3.22 4.08
N LYS A 53 -23.89 -4.27 3.46
CA LYS A 53 -25.00 -5.06 3.96
C LYS A 53 -24.57 -6.52 4.03
N ASP A 54 -24.55 -7.08 5.23
CA ASP A 54 -24.19 -8.47 5.51
C ASP A 54 -22.84 -8.88 4.86
N GLY A 55 -21.90 -7.93 4.81
CA GLY A 55 -20.57 -8.10 4.21
C GLY A 55 -20.47 -7.80 2.71
N GLU A 56 -21.58 -7.55 2.01
CA GLU A 56 -21.59 -7.13 0.61
C GLU A 56 -21.58 -5.60 0.49
N GLY A 57 -20.62 -5.05 -0.25
CA GLY A 57 -20.57 -3.60 -0.46
C GLY A 57 -21.66 -3.13 -1.40
N THR A 58 -22.42 -2.13 -0.96
CA THR A 58 -23.69 -1.73 -1.58
C THR A 58 -23.69 -0.28 -2.08
N LEU A 59 -23.06 0.63 -1.35
CA LEU A 59 -22.98 2.05 -1.73
C LEU A 59 -21.57 2.59 -1.55
N ALA A 60 -21.15 3.48 -2.43
CA ALA A 60 -19.89 4.22 -2.31
C ALA A 60 -20.08 5.69 -2.64
N ASN A 61 -19.41 6.56 -1.89
CA ASN A 61 -19.35 7.99 -2.14
C ASN A 61 -17.98 8.53 -1.75
N TRP A 62 -17.49 9.52 -2.50
CA TRP A 62 -16.29 10.27 -2.19
C TRP A 62 -16.54 11.75 -2.45
N ARG A 63 -16.00 12.61 -1.58
CA ARG A 63 -16.15 14.06 -1.66
C ARG A 63 -14.87 14.76 -1.23
N SER A 64 -14.42 15.72 -2.03
CA SER A 64 -13.30 16.61 -1.68
C SER A 64 -13.59 18.02 -2.18
N GLY A 65 -13.88 18.96 -1.27
CA GLY A 65 -14.32 20.30 -1.66
C GLY A 65 -15.62 20.24 -2.47
N GLU A 66 -15.56 20.71 -3.72
CA GLU A 66 -16.69 20.73 -4.66
C GLU A 66 -16.81 19.46 -5.52
N ASP A 67 -15.76 18.63 -5.59
CA ASP A 67 -15.81 17.38 -6.34
C ASP A 67 -16.51 16.30 -5.51
N GLU A 68 -17.58 15.72 -6.06
CA GLU A 68 -18.32 14.60 -5.49
C GLU A 68 -18.47 13.49 -6.53
N PHE A 69 -18.11 12.27 -6.13
CA PHE A 69 -18.24 11.05 -6.94
C PHE A 69 -19.07 10.01 -6.18
N ASP A 70 -19.98 9.37 -6.91
CA ASP A 70 -20.90 8.36 -6.38
C ASP A 70 -20.74 7.03 -7.11
N GLY A 71 -21.05 5.94 -6.41
CA GLY A 71 -21.10 4.59 -6.95
C GLY A 71 -19.72 4.09 -7.36
N SER A 72 -19.67 3.33 -8.45
CA SER A 72 -18.43 2.71 -8.93
C SER A 72 -17.35 3.74 -9.29
N SER A 73 -17.74 4.97 -9.64
CA SER A 73 -16.82 6.07 -9.95
C SER A 73 -16.07 6.60 -8.73
N ALA A 74 -16.62 6.41 -7.52
CA ALA A 74 -16.00 6.82 -6.26
C ALA A 74 -14.91 5.85 -5.79
N LEU A 75 -14.94 4.60 -6.24
CA LEU A 75 -14.08 3.52 -5.74
C LEU A 75 -12.57 3.78 -5.93
N PRO A 76 -12.10 4.30 -7.08
CA PRO A 76 -10.69 4.65 -7.25
C PRO A 76 -10.22 5.72 -6.26
N PHE A 77 -11.04 6.75 -6.05
CA PHE A 77 -10.74 7.84 -5.12
C PHE A 77 -10.79 7.38 -3.66
N LEU A 78 -11.68 6.44 -3.34
CA LEU A 78 -11.72 5.78 -2.04
C LEU A 78 -10.48 4.90 -1.79
N LEU A 79 -9.99 4.22 -2.82
CA LEU A 79 -8.75 3.43 -2.74
C LEU A 79 -7.55 4.33 -2.47
N ASP A 80 -7.42 5.44 -3.21
CA ASP A 80 -6.35 6.41 -3.00
C ASP A 80 -6.43 7.05 -1.61
N LEU A 81 -7.64 7.42 -1.18
CA LEU A 81 -7.88 7.96 0.17
C LEU A 81 -7.54 6.94 1.26
N ALA A 82 -7.89 5.67 1.08
CA ALA A 82 -7.58 4.62 2.05
C ALA A 82 -6.08 4.30 2.13
N ASN A 83 -5.35 4.46 1.02
CA ASN A 83 -3.90 4.23 0.96
C ASN A 83 -3.09 5.31 1.70
N ASP A 84 -3.64 6.52 1.90
CA ASP A 84 -2.98 7.57 2.66
C ASP A 84 -2.91 7.21 4.17
N PRO A 85 -1.70 7.12 4.77
CA PRO A 85 -1.53 6.87 6.20
C PRO A 85 -2.13 7.94 7.12
N LYS A 86 -2.45 9.12 6.60
CA LYS A 86 -3.08 10.20 7.39
C LYS A 86 -4.60 10.06 7.47
N THR A 87 -5.19 9.15 6.70
CA THR A 87 -6.64 8.94 6.66
C THR A 87 -7.12 8.28 7.95
N SER A 88 -8.15 8.86 8.55
CA SER A 88 -8.88 8.26 9.67
C SER A 88 -10.03 7.42 9.13
N ILE A 89 -10.11 6.16 9.56
CA ILE A 89 -11.13 5.21 9.15
C ILE A 89 -12.02 4.89 10.35
N GLU A 90 -13.32 5.16 10.24
CA GLU A 90 -14.30 4.85 11.28
C GLU A 90 -15.30 3.82 10.76
N ALA A 91 -15.40 2.67 11.42
CA ALA A 91 -16.45 1.69 11.14
C ALA A 91 -17.67 1.99 12.01
N ARG A 92 -18.82 2.20 11.38
CA ARG A 92 -20.08 2.54 12.04
C ARG A 92 -21.17 1.56 11.66
N SER A 93 -21.80 0.92 12.64
CA SER A 93 -22.85 -0.05 12.38
C SER A 93 -24.24 0.53 12.60
N PHE A 94 -25.19 0.04 11.80
CA PHE A 94 -26.63 0.28 11.96
C PHE A 94 -27.35 -0.87 12.69
N ALA A 95 -26.66 -1.98 12.97
CA ALA A 95 -27.22 -3.19 13.58
C ALA A 95 -27.33 -3.09 15.12
N TYR A 96 -28.11 -2.13 15.62
CA TYR A 96 -28.41 -2.01 17.05
C TYR A 96 -29.89 -1.68 17.32
N LYS A 97 -30.40 -2.10 18.49
CA LYS A 97 -31.85 -2.13 18.83
C LYS A 97 -32.61 -0.80 18.69
N SER A 98 -31.92 0.34 18.70
CA SER A 98 -32.51 1.67 18.58
C SER A 98 -32.22 2.36 17.25
N SER A 99 -31.57 1.68 16.30
CA SER A 99 -31.37 2.22 14.95
C SER A 99 -32.71 2.22 14.20
N THR A 100 -33.06 3.36 13.61
CA THR A 100 -34.20 3.50 12.70
C THR A 100 -33.77 3.37 11.23
N VAL A 101 -32.47 3.24 10.97
CA VAL A 101 -31.89 3.24 9.63
C VAL A 101 -31.54 1.82 9.23
N ASP A 102 -32.07 1.41 8.09
CA ASP A 102 -31.73 0.15 7.43
C ASP A 102 -30.95 0.44 6.14
N VAL A 103 -30.00 -0.42 5.79
CA VAL A 103 -29.17 -0.26 4.58
C VAL A 103 -30.04 -0.31 3.33
N ASP A 104 -31.11 -1.10 3.33
CA ASP A 104 -32.08 -1.16 2.23
C ASP A 104 -32.82 0.16 2.00
N GLN A 105 -32.98 0.99 3.04
CA GLN A 105 -33.54 2.33 2.90
C GLN A 105 -32.53 3.29 2.28
N LEU A 106 -31.24 3.16 2.64
CA LEU A 106 -30.17 3.97 2.05
C LEU A 106 -30.03 3.71 0.54
N VAL A 107 -30.12 2.44 0.11
CA VAL A 107 -30.06 2.09 -1.32
C VAL A 107 -31.19 2.73 -2.12
N LYS A 108 -32.39 2.85 -1.53
CA LYS A 108 -33.52 3.52 -2.18
C LYS A 108 -33.37 5.04 -2.23
N LEU A 109 -32.68 5.63 -1.26
CA LEU A 109 -32.47 7.07 -1.16
C LEU A 109 -31.34 7.56 -2.09
N PHE A 110 -30.33 6.72 -2.34
CA PHE A 110 -29.16 7.06 -3.15
C PHE A 110 -28.89 6.01 -4.23
N PRO A 111 -29.77 5.87 -5.24
CA PRO A 111 -29.60 4.89 -6.32
C PRO A 111 -28.35 5.13 -7.17
N GLU A 112 -27.91 6.38 -7.32
CA GLU A 112 -26.70 6.78 -8.03
C GLU A 112 -25.40 6.32 -7.34
N ALA A 113 -25.45 6.09 -6.03
CA ALA A 113 -24.30 5.67 -5.24
C ALA A 113 -24.12 4.14 -5.19
N GLN A 114 -24.92 3.38 -5.96
CA GLN A 114 -24.92 1.92 -5.91
C GLN A 114 -23.65 1.30 -6.49
N VAL A 115 -23.12 0.32 -5.76
CA VAL A 115 -21.95 -0.48 -6.13
C VAL A 115 -22.33 -1.95 -6.07
N ARG A 116 -21.71 -2.76 -6.93
CA ARG A 116 -21.87 -4.22 -6.91
C ARG A 116 -20.64 -4.88 -6.30
N ASP A 117 -20.81 -6.00 -5.61
CA ASP A 117 -19.72 -6.65 -4.87
C ASP A 117 -18.51 -7.04 -5.74
N HIS A 118 -18.71 -7.37 -7.03
CA HIS A 118 -17.61 -7.67 -7.95
C HIS A 118 -16.75 -6.45 -8.33
N GLU A 119 -17.28 -5.23 -8.16
CA GLU A 119 -16.54 -3.98 -8.40
C GLU A 119 -15.57 -3.66 -7.25
N LEU A 120 -15.77 -4.33 -6.11
CA LEU A 120 -14.91 -4.25 -4.92
C LEU A 120 -13.82 -5.33 -4.89
N ASP A 121 -13.68 -6.13 -5.95
CA ASP A 121 -12.53 -7.03 -6.10
C ASP A 121 -11.25 -6.17 -6.20
N PRO A 122 -10.22 -6.45 -5.37
CA PRO A 122 -8.94 -5.76 -5.43
C PRO A 122 -8.38 -5.57 -6.84
N LYS A 123 -8.50 -6.58 -7.70
CA LYS A 123 -8.01 -6.50 -9.08
C LYS A 123 -8.74 -5.43 -9.89
N VAL A 124 -10.06 -5.36 -9.74
CA VAL A 124 -10.92 -4.40 -10.45
C VAL A 124 -10.65 -2.97 -9.95
N LEU A 125 -10.51 -2.81 -8.63
CA LEU A 125 -10.19 -1.54 -7.99
C LEU A 125 -8.85 -0.96 -8.48
N TYR A 126 -7.80 -1.77 -8.54
CA TYR A 126 -6.50 -1.32 -9.05
C TYR A 126 -6.52 -0.99 -10.53
N THR A 127 -7.23 -1.77 -11.36
CA THR A 127 -7.37 -1.45 -12.78
C THR A 127 -8.11 -0.13 -12.99
N ALA A 128 -9.18 0.12 -12.23
CA ALA A 128 -9.93 1.37 -12.31
C ALA A 128 -9.11 2.57 -11.84
N ALA A 129 -8.29 2.42 -10.79
CA ALA A 129 -7.36 3.45 -10.34
C ALA A 129 -6.30 3.80 -11.38
N LEU A 130 -5.71 2.79 -12.03
CA LEU A 130 -4.76 3.00 -13.12
C LEU A 130 -5.40 3.69 -14.33
N GLU A 131 -6.67 3.39 -14.63
CA GLU A 131 -7.41 4.06 -15.71
C GLU A 131 -7.71 5.53 -15.40
N VAL A 132 -8.06 5.86 -14.14
CA VAL A 132 -8.24 7.24 -13.70
C VAL A 132 -6.93 8.03 -13.77
N GLN A 133 -5.80 7.42 -13.39
CA GLN A 133 -4.48 8.04 -13.50
C GLN A 133 -4.01 8.22 -14.96
N ARG A 134 -4.43 7.34 -15.87
CA ARG A 134 -4.12 7.42 -17.31
C ARG A 134 -5.01 8.39 -18.08
N ARG A 135 -6.16 8.78 -17.53
CA ARG A 135 -6.95 9.86 -18.12
C ARG A 135 -6.17 11.16 -17.93
N PRO A 136 -5.80 11.87 -19.01
CA PRO A 136 -5.28 13.22 -18.85
C PRO A 136 -6.35 14.01 -18.09
N ARG A 137 -5.98 14.66 -16.98
CA ARG A 137 -6.76 15.76 -16.43
C ARG A 137 -6.76 16.86 -17.49
N GLY A 138 -7.64 16.72 -18.48
CA GLY A 138 -7.90 17.80 -19.42
C GLY A 138 -8.34 19.02 -18.62
N PRO A 139 -7.95 20.24 -19.03
CA PRO A 139 -8.44 21.43 -18.39
C PRO A 139 -9.97 21.44 -18.52
N LYS A 140 -10.69 21.40 -17.40
CA LYS A 140 -12.10 21.76 -17.36
C LYS A 140 -12.16 23.25 -17.72
N VAL A 141 -12.44 23.53 -18.99
CA VAL A 141 -12.84 24.86 -19.44
C VAL A 141 -14.30 25.03 -19.03
N GLU A 142 -14.52 25.59 -17.85
CA GLU A 142 -15.72 26.38 -17.58
C GLU A 142 -15.25 27.82 -17.37
N ALA A 143 -15.77 28.68 -18.23
CA ALA A 143 -15.50 30.10 -18.24
C ALA A 143 -16.16 30.79 -17.03
N ASP A 144 -15.57 31.92 -16.68
CA ASP A 144 -16.06 32.97 -15.79
C ASP A 144 -15.96 32.68 -14.29
N GLU A 145 -14.81 33.02 -13.69
CA GLU A 145 -14.73 34.07 -12.67
C GLU A 145 -13.26 34.36 -12.31
N ASP A 146 -12.92 35.65 -12.27
CA ASP A 146 -11.60 36.16 -11.90
C ASP A 146 -11.17 35.71 -10.50
N LEU A 147 -10.42 34.61 -10.41
CA LEU A 147 -9.74 34.18 -9.19
C LEU A 147 -8.25 34.43 -9.31
N HIS A 148 -7.85 35.56 -8.75
CA HIS A 148 -6.48 35.93 -8.46
C HIS A 148 -5.88 34.86 -7.52
N ILE A 149 -5.13 33.91 -8.06
CA ILE A 149 -4.36 32.95 -7.27
C ILE A 149 -3.21 33.73 -6.61
N PRO A 150 -3.08 33.74 -5.27
CA PRO A 150 -1.86 34.18 -4.62
C PRO A 150 -0.79 33.13 -4.95
N VAL A 151 0.18 33.52 -5.77
CA VAL A 151 1.39 32.73 -6.02
C VAL A 151 2.22 32.81 -4.74
N GLU A 152 1.94 31.93 -3.79
CA GLU A 152 2.85 31.62 -2.70
C GLU A 152 3.55 30.30 -3.04
N ASP A 153 4.82 30.44 -3.43
CA ASP A 153 5.91 29.48 -3.32
C ASP A 153 5.68 28.08 -3.94
N ALA A 154 5.34 28.03 -5.24
CA ALA A 154 5.81 26.92 -6.06
C ALA A 154 7.28 27.22 -6.41
N ASP A 155 8.21 26.46 -5.83
CA ASP A 155 9.65 26.61 -6.01
C ASP A 155 9.99 26.91 -7.49
N GLU A 156 10.61 28.06 -7.78
CA GLU A 156 11.04 28.44 -9.14
C GLU A 156 11.88 27.33 -9.81
N GLU A 157 12.54 26.51 -8.99
CA GLU A 157 13.31 25.34 -9.40
C GLU A 157 12.43 24.21 -9.98
N VAL A 158 11.22 24.00 -9.46
CA VAL A 158 10.27 22.99 -9.98
C VAL A 158 9.71 23.44 -11.33
N ILE A 159 9.42 24.74 -11.47
CA ILE A 159 8.95 25.33 -12.74
C ILE A 159 10.09 25.28 -13.78
N ALA A 160 11.31 25.67 -13.40
CA ALA A 160 12.47 25.59 -14.28
C ALA A 160 12.78 24.14 -14.70
N ARG A 161 12.61 23.18 -13.79
CA ARG A 161 12.78 21.75 -14.10
C ARG A 161 11.67 21.22 -15.01
N GLY A 162 10.44 21.69 -14.85
CA GLY A 162 9.33 21.39 -15.76
C GLY A 162 9.62 21.85 -17.19
N ILE A 163 10.03 23.11 -17.35
CA ILE A 163 10.41 23.69 -18.65
C ILE A 163 11.60 22.94 -19.27
N ALA A 164 12.61 22.59 -18.48
CA ALA A 164 13.76 21.81 -18.96
C ALA A 164 13.37 20.40 -19.42
N LEU A 165 12.41 19.76 -18.73
CA LEU A 165 11.89 18.46 -19.13
C LEU A 165 11.06 18.55 -20.42
N GLU A 166 10.24 19.59 -20.59
CA GLU A 166 9.50 19.83 -21.83
C GLU A 166 10.44 20.05 -23.01
N HIS A 167 11.49 20.86 -22.84
CA HIS A 167 12.52 21.02 -23.88
C HIS A 167 13.20 19.69 -24.20
N ARG A 168 13.50 18.87 -23.19
CA ARG A 168 14.12 17.57 -23.40
C ARG A 168 13.21 16.58 -24.12
N VAL A 169 11.91 16.63 -23.86
CA VAL A 169 10.92 15.82 -24.57
C VAL A 169 10.83 16.24 -26.02
N ASN A 170 10.75 17.55 -26.31
CA ASN A 170 10.71 18.05 -27.67
C ASN A 170 12.00 17.70 -28.45
N GLU A 171 13.17 17.81 -27.82
CA GLU A 171 14.44 17.36 -28.43
C GLU A 171 14.43 15.86 -28.77
N LEU A 172 13.85 15.02 -27.91
CA LEU A 172 13.73 13.58 -28.16
C LEU A 172 12.73 13.26 -29.27
N GLU A 173 11.67 14.05 -29.41
CA GLU A 173 10.72 13.95 -30.51
C GLU A 173 11.37 14.34 -31.84
N ASP A 174 12.10 15.46 -31.89
CA ASP A 174 12.85 15.87 -33.06
C ASP A 174 13.88 14.81 -33.48
N LEU A 175 14.64 14.26 -32.52
CA LEU A 175 15.61 13.19 -32.78
C LEU A 175 14.95 11.90 -33.30
N ARG A 176 13.78 11.58 -32.78
CA ARG A 176 13.00 10.42 -33.24
C ARG A 176 12.54 10.61 -34.69
N ASP A 177 12.11 11.81 -35.05
CA ASP A 177 11.69 12.13 -36.40
C ASP A 177 12.88 12.09 -37.36
N THR A 178 14.04 12.64 -36.99
CA THR A 178 15.27 12.50 -37.80
C THR A 178 15.69 11.05 -37.99
N LEU A 179 15.59 10.21 -36.95
CA LEU A 179 15.90 8.78 -37.05
C LEU A 179 14.90 8.04 -37.95
N ASN A 180 13.65 8.46 -37.99
CA ASN A 180 12.66 7.86 -38.90
C ASN A 180 13.00 8.21 -40.35
N ASP A 181 13.34 9.47 -40.62
CA ASP A 181 13.74 9.93 -41.96
C ASP A 181 15.00 9.20 -42.44
N GLU A 182 16.04 9.08 -41.60
CA GLU A 182 17.25 8.31 -41.91
C GLU A 182 16.94 6.83 -42.21
N ASN A 183 16.02 6.22 -41.46
CA ASN A 183 15.59 4.84 -41.71
C ASN A 183 14.83 4.69 -43.04
N GLU A 184 14.06 5.70 -43.44
CA GLU A 184 13.41 5.71 -44.75
C GLU A 184 14.44 5.87 -45.89
N GLU A 185 15.44 6.73 -45.72
CA GLU A 185 16.55 6.89 -46.65
C GLU A 185 17.35 5.58 -46.81
N LEU A 186 17.70 4.91 -45.70
CA LEU A 186 18.37 3.61 -45.73
C LEU A 186 17.54 2.55 -46.46
N LYS A 187 16.21 2.56 -46.29
CA LYS A 187 15.33 1.66 -47.06
C LYS A 187 15.34 1.97 -48.55
N ARG A 188 15.41 3.25 -48.94
CA ARG A 188 15.54 3.65 -50.36
C ARG A 188 16.87 3.19 -50.94
N ILE A 189 17.98 3.46 -50.25
CA ILE A 189 19.33 3.05 -50.66
C ILE A 189 19.44 1.51 -50.76
N ASN A 190 18.79 0.77 -49.88
CA ASN A 190 18.77 -0.70 -49.97
C ASN A 190 18.01 -1.20 -51.21
N ARG A 191 16.88 -0.58 -51.57
CA ARG A 191 16.15 -0.92 -52.81
C ARG A 191 16.99 -0.60 -54.05
N GLU A 192 17.64 0.57 -54.07
CA GLU A 192 18.55 0.96 -55.16
C GLU A 192 19.72 -0.02 -55.27
N ASN A 193 20.31 -0.46 -54.16
CA ASN A 193 21.36 -1.49 -54.18
C ASN A 193 20.85 -2.85 -54.69
N GLU A 194 19.61 -3.24 -54.36
CA GLU A 194 18.99 -4.44 -54.91
C GLU A 194 18.77 -4.32 -56.42
N GLU A 195 18.30 -3.17 -56.90
CA GLU A 195 18.15 -2.86 -58.33
C GLU A 195 19.50 -2.90 -59.06
N LEU A 196 20.52 -2.22 -58.54
CA LEU A 196 21.88 -2.23 -59.11
C LEU A 196 22.50 -3.64 -59.11
N ARG A 197 22.25 -4.46 -58.08
CA ARG A 197 22.68 -5.86 -58.05
C ARG A 197 21.98 -6.68 -59.15
N ASN A 198 20.71 -6.43 -59.40
CA ASN A 198 19.96 -7.09 -60.47
C ASN A 198 20.45 -6.65 -61.86
N GLU A 199 20.74 -5.36 -62.04
CA GLU A 199 21.32 -4.81 -63.28
C GLU A 199 22.73 -5.36 -63.54
N LEU A 200 23.60 -5.41 -62.53
CA LEU A 200 24.93 -6.01 -62.65
C LEU A 200 24.86 -7.49 -63.00
N LYS A 201 23.88 -8.23 -62.45
CA LYS A 201 23.65 -9.63 -62.81
C LYS A 201 23.23 -9.75 -64.28
N ALA A 202 22.33 -8.90 -64.75
CA ALA A 202 21.92 -8.87 -66.15
C ALA A 202 23.07 -8.48 -67.11
N LEU A 203 23.90 -7.50 -66.74
CA LEU A 203 25.09 -7.10 -67.49
C LEU A 203 26.17 -8.18 -67.49
N LYS A 204 26.35 -8.92 -66.38
CA LYS A 204 27.25 -10.06 -66.31
C LYS A 204 26.80 -11.17 -67.26
N ASP A 205 25.52 -11.48 -67.29
CA ASP A 205 24.96 -12.49 -68.20
C ASP A 205 25.06 -12.04 -69.66
N GLY A 206 24.85 -10.75 -69.94
CA GLY A 206 25.03 -10.15 -71.26
C GLY A 206 26.48 -10.11 -71.74
N SER A 207 27.43 -9.74 -70.86
CA SER A 207 28.85 -9.69 -71.19
C SER A 207 29.46 -11.09 -71.37
N LEU A 208 29.02 -12.10 -70.58
CA LEU A 208 29.37 -13.51 -70.82
C LEU A 208 28.90 -14.01 -72.19
N SER A 209 27.72 -13.57 -72.64
CA SER A 209 27.22 -13.88 -74.00
C SER A 209 28.09 -13.24 -75.08
N MET A 210 28.51 -11.98 -74.88
CA MET A 210 29.38 -11.26 -75.81
C MET A 210 30.80 -11.84 -75.85
N VAL A 211 31.36 -12.23 -74.70
CA VAL A 211 32.67 -12.89 -74.62
C VAL A 211 32.63 -14.22 -75.37
N ARG A 212 31.60 -15.05 -75.18
CA ARG A 212 31.41 -16.28 -75.96
C ARG A 212 31.32 -16.01 -77.47
N PHE A 213 30.68 -14.91 -77.86
CA PHE A 213 30.61 -14.47 -79.25
C PHE A 213 31.96 -13.96 -79.78
N MET A 214 32.77 -13.30 -78.95
CA MET A 214 34.10 -12.80 -79.31
C MET A 214 35.17 -13.88 -79.33
N GLU A 215 35.15 -14.85 -78.41
CA GLU A 215 36.02 -16.03 -78.44
C GLU A 215 35.79 -16.84 -79.73
N SER A 216 34.54 -16.95 -80.18
CA SER A 216 34.23 -17.56 -81.49
C SER A 216 34.74 -16.76 -82.70
N ARG A 217 35.16 -15.50 -82.48
CA ARG A 217 35.71 -14.61 -83.51
C ARG A 217 37.23 -14.49 -83.45
N SER A 218 37.85 -14.58 -82.27
CA SER A 218 39.29 -14.45 -82.09
C SER A 218 40.11 -15.66 -82.54
N GLU A 219 39.46 -16.79 -82.83
CA GLU A 219 40.08 -17.92 -83.52
C GLU A 219 40.34 -17.62 -85.02
N MET A 220 39.80 -16.52 -85.56
CA MET A 220 40.07 -16.06 -86.92
C MET A 220 40.91 -14.78 -86.90
N SER A 221 42.19 -14.94 -87.28
CA SER A 221 43.18 -13.92 -87.67
C SER A 221 43.92 -13.20 -86.54
N VAL A 222 45.26 -13.35 -86.53
CA VAL A 222 46.26 -12.26 -86.64
C VAL A 222 47.60 -12.88 -87.09
N ASP A 223 48.25 -12.27 -88.09
CA ASP A 223 49.62 -12.58 -88.56
C ASP A 223 50.45 -11.28 -88.39
N GLU A 224 51.55 -11.34 -87.61
CA GLU A 224 52.39 -10.19 -87.20
C GLU A 224 53.83 -10.38 -87.69
N SER A 225 54.31 -9.57 -88.66
CA SER A 225 55.73 -9.61 -89.06
C SER A 225 56.32 -8.24 -89.38
N SER A 226 56.87 -7.55 -88.38
CA SER A 226 57.89 -6.50 -88.55
C SER A 226 58.80 -6.37 -87.31
N PRO A 227 60.14 -6.34 -87.45
CA PRO A 227 61.07 -6.37 -86.30
C PRO A 227 61.20 -5.02 -85.56
N ARG A 228 60.83 -3.90 -86.18
CA ARG A 228 60.78 -2.58 -85.50
C ARG A 228 59.53 -2.40 -84.65
N SER A 229 58.41 -2.98 -85.07
CA SER A 229 57.22 -3.03 -84.21
C SER A 229 57.45 -3.97 -83.03
N ALA A 230 58.13 -5.10 -83.23
CA ALA A 230 58.48 -6.02 -82.14
C ALA A 230 59.35 -5.36 -81.05
N ALA A 231 60.35 -4.54 -81.41
CA ALA A 231 61.18 -3.84 -80.44
C ALA A 231 60.46 -2.69 -79.72
N MET A 232 59.58 -1.96 -80.42
CA MET A 232 58.75 -0.92 -79.81
C MET A 232 57.67 -1.53 -78.89
N LEU A 233 57.10 -2.67 -79.30
CA LEU A 233 56.18 -3.48 -78.50
C LEU A 233 56.87 -4.02 -77.25
N ALA A 234 58.11 -4.49 -77.34
CA ALA A 234 58.87 -4.97 -76.18
C ALA A 234 59.14 -3.86 -75.15
N LEU A 235 59.49 -2.64 -75.61
CA LEU A 235 59.66 -1.48 -74.72
C LEU A 235 58.33 -1.03 -74.08
N GLN A 236 57.23 -1.08 -74.84
CA GLN A 236 55.89 -0.80 -74.34
C GLN A 236 55.45 -1.87 -73.33
N GLN A 237 55.78 -3.14 -73.57
CA GLN A 237 55.53 -4.24 -72.64
C GLN A 237 56.31 -4.06 -71.34
N GLN A 238 57.60 -3.71 -71.39
CA GLN A 238 58.39 -3.43 -70.19
C GLN A 238 57.80 -2.28 -69.36
N ARG A 239 57.41 -1.17 -69.99
CA ARG A 239 56.75 -0.06 -69.27
C ARG A 239 55.37 -0.44 -68.73
N PHE A 240 54.65 -1.29 -69.45
CA PHE A 240 53.35 -1.79 -69.01
C PHE A 240 53.50 -2.74 -67.81
N ASP A 241 54.54 -3.56 -67.79
CA ASP A 241 54.84 -4.46 -66.68
C ASP A 241 55.35 -3.68 -65.46
N GLU A 242 56.22 -2.68 -65.64
CA GLU A 242 56.59 -1.74 -64.56
C GLU A 242 55.38 -1.00 -63.99
N TRP A 243 54.45 -0.56 -64.84
CA TRP A 243 53.21 0.09 -64.41
C TRP A 243 52.27 -0.88 -63.67
N LYS A 244 52.18 -2.14 -64.11
CA LYS A 244 51.44 -3.18 -63.39
C LYS A 244 52.06 -3.44 -62.02
N ASP A 245 53.37 -3.56 -61.93
CA ASP A 245 54.07 -3.82 -60.68
C ASP A 245 53.89 -2.67 -59.69
N LEU A 246 53.95 -1.42 -60.16
CA LEU A 246 53.62 -0.24 -59.36
C LEU A 246 52.16 -0.25 -58.90
N ARG A 247 51.23 -0.59 -59.78
CA ARG A 247 49.80 -0.65 -59.44
C ARG A 247 49.50 -1.77 -58.43
N VAL A 248 50.15 -2.92 -58.57
CA VAL A 248 50.06 -4.02 -57.59
C VAL A 248 50.66 -3.58 -56.25
N ALA A 249 51.80 -2.88 -56.25
CA ALA A 249 52.38 -2.33 -55.03
C ALA A 249 51.46 -1.30 -54.35
N GLU A 250 50.83 -0.40 -55.12
CA GLU A 250 49.85 0.55 -54.60
C GLU A 250 48.62 -0.15 -54.00
N HIS A 251 48.09 -1.18 -54.66
CA HIS A 251 46.99 -1.99 -54.13
C HIS A 251 47.39 -2.72 -52.84
N LEU A 252 48.58 -3.33 -52.79
CA LEU A 252 49.07 -4.01 -51.56
C LEU A 252 49.29 -3.03 -50.40
N VAL A 253 49.69 -1.79 -50.68
CA VAL A 253 49.81 -0.74 -49.65
C VAL A 253 48.43 -0.27 -49.19
N ALA A 254 47.45 -0.15 -50.08
CA ALA A 254 46.07 0.17 -49.73
C ALA A 254 45.45 -0.94 -48.85
N GLU A 255 45.56 -2.20 -49.26
CA GLU A 255 45.08 -3.36 -48.49
C GLU A 255 45.74 -3.44 -47.11
N ARG A 256 47.04 -3.11 -46.99
CA ARG A 256 47.70 -3.07 -45.67
C ARG A 256 47.12 -1.98 -44.77
N LYS A 257 46.82 -0.80 -45.32
CA LYS A 257 46.20 0.28 -44.55
C LYS A 257 44.79 -0.08 -44.11
N GLU A 258 43.99 -0.66 -45.00
CA GLU A 258 42.65 -1.16 -44.68
C GLU A 258 42.71 -2.21 -43.56
N LEU A 259 43.63 -3.17 -43.64
CA LEU A 259 43.82 -4.18 -42.59
C LEU A 259 44.30 -3.60 -41.26
N ASP A 260 45.09 -2.52 -41.28
CA ASP A 260 45.54 -1.87 -40.06
C ASP A 260 44.41 -1.03 -39.43
N GLU A 261 43.59 -0.35 -40.24
CA GLU A 261 42.35 0.32 -39.80
C GLU A 261 41.36 -0.67 -39.18
N GLU A 262 41.15 -1.83 -39.82
CA GLU A 262 40.30 -2.89 -39.27
C GLU A 262 40.82 -3.44 -37.93
N LYS A 263 42.15 -3.56 -37.76
CA LYS A 263 42.74 -3.97 -36.48
C LYS A 263 42.50 -2.94 -35.39
N GLU A 264 42.71 -1.66 -35.69
CA GLU A 264 42.45 -0.58 -34.73
C GLU A 264 40.97 -0.56 -34.31
N ASP A 265 40.05 -0.76 -35.25
CA ASP A 265 38.62 -0.83 -34.96
C ASP A 265 38.26 -2.06 -34.14
N LEU A 266 38.89 -3.21 -34.39
CA LEU A 266 38.75 -4.41 -33.56
C LEU A 266 39.29 -4.19 -32.14
N GLU A 267 40.40 -3.47 -31.98
CA GLU A 267 40.94 -3.12 -30.67
C GLU A 267 40.03 -2.16 -29.91
N ARG A 268 39.47 -1.14 -30.58
CA ARG A 268 38.46 -0.24 -30.01
C ARG A 268 37.22 -1.01 -29.56
N ARG A 269 36.73 -1.94 -30.39
CA ARG A 269 35.59 -2.80 -30.04
C ARG A 269 35.90 -3.72 -28.85
N LYS A 270 37.10 -4.31 -28.80
CA LYS A 270 37.53 -5.13 -27.65
C LYS A 270 37.62 -4.31 -26.37
N ALA A 271 38.14 -3.08 -26.43
CA ALA A 271 38.18 -2.17 -25.28
C ALA A 271 36.77 -1.79 -24.82
N ALA A 272 35.86 -1.49 -25.75
CA ALA A 272 34.46 -1.22 -25.44
C ALA A 272 33.77 -2.44 -24.79
N ILE A 273 33.97 -3.65 -25.32
CA ILE A 273 33.44 -4.88 -24.72
C ILE A 273 34.01 -5.08 -23.31
N GLY A 274 35.32 -4.89 -23.10
CA GLY A 274 35.92 -5.00 -21.77
C GLY A 274 35.35 -4.00 -20.77
N SER A 275 35.02 -2.77 -21.20
CA SER A 275 34.36 -1.78 -20.35
C SER A 275 32.92 -2.16 -19.99
N LEU A 276 32.19 -2.75 -20.94
CA LEU A 276 30.83 -3.25 -20.70
C LEU A 276 30.85 -4.47 -19.78
N GLU A 277 31.79 -5.40 -19.96
CA GLU A 277 31.98 -6.55 -19.08
C GLU A 277 32.31 -6.12 -17.65
N ALA A 278 33.17 -5.11 -17.48
CA ALA A 278 33.48 -4.55 -16.16
C ALA A 278 32.24 -3.95 -15.48
N HIS A 279 31.42 -3.20 -16.23
CA HIS A 279 30.18 -2.62 -15.70
C HIS A 279 29.12 -3.69 -15.39
N LEU A 280 29.03 -4.75 -16.21
CA LEU A 280 28.15 -5.88 -15.94
C LEU A 280 28.58 -6.65 -14.68
N GLU A 281 29.88 -6.77 -14.44
CA GLU A 281 30.38 -7.42 -13.22
C GLU A 281 30.16 -6.55 -11.97
N GLU A 282 30.33 -5.23 -12.08
CA GLU A 282 30.01 -4.26 -11.01
C GLU A 282 28.51 -4.32 -10.66
N THR A 283 27.63 -4.23 -11.65
CA THR A 283 26.17 -4.32 -11.42
C THR A 283 25.77 -5.69 -10.85
N ARG A 284 26.44 -6.77 -11.24
CA ARG A 284 26.23 -8.09 -10.65
C ARG A 284 26.66 -8.14 -9.18
N GLN A 285 27.78 -7.52 -8.82
CA GLN A 285 28.23 -7.42 -7.43
C GLN A 285 27.27 -6.59 -6.59
N ASP A 286 26.80 -5.45 -7.09
CA ASP A 286 25.81 -4.61 -6.41
C ASP A 286 24.49 -5.35 -6.17
N LEU A 287 24.03 -6.12 -7.16
CA LEU A 287 22.85 -6.97 -7.03
C LEU A 287 23.07 -8.08 -5.99
N GLN A 288 24.25 -8.70 -5.96
CA GLN A 288 24.58 -9.71 -4.95
C GLN A 288 24.61 -9.09 -3.55
N ASP A 289 25.22 -7.92 -3.37
CA ASP A 289 25.26 -7.19 -2.11
C ASP A 289 23.86 -6.72 -1.68
N SER A 290 22.98 -6.40 -2.63
CA SER A 290 21.57 -6.12 -2.35
C SER A 290 20.83 -7.37 -1.88
N ILE A 291 21.03 -8.52 -2.52
CA ILE A 291 20.44 -9.80 -2.11
C ILE A 291 20.91 -10.17 -0.69
N ASP A 292 22.20 -10.10 -0.42
CA ASP A 292 22.78 -10.40 0.89
C ASP A 292 22.24 -9.47 1.98
N ARG A 293 21.99 -8.19 1.67
CA ARG A 293 21.32 -7.25 2.60
C ARG A 293 19.88 -7.66 2.88
N MET A 294 19.11 -7.97 1.84
CA MET A 294 17.72 -8.43 1.98
C MET A 294 17.60 -9.74 2.76
N GLU A 295 18.56 -10.66 2.60
CA GLU A 295 18.61 -11.91 3.37
C GLU A 295 18.84 -11.65 4.86
N ARG A 296 19.76 -10.73 5.22
CA ARG A 296 19.99 -10.31 6.62
C ARG A 296 18.74 -9.65 7.21
N GLU A 297 18.09 -8.74 6.48
CA GLU A 297 16.85 -8.11 6.93
C GLU A 297 15.74 -9.15 7.14
N LYS A 298 15.64 -10.15 6.26
CA LYS A 298 14.67 -11.25 6.41
C LYS A 298 14.96 -12.10 7.66
N GLU A 299 16.22 -12.38 7.96
CA GLU A 299 16.61 -13.09 9.17
C GLU A 299 16.28 -12.28 10.43
N GLU A 300 16.60 -10.98 10.43
CA GLU A 300 16.25 -10.05 11.51
C GLU A 300 14.73 -10.00 11.73
N LEU A 301 13.95 -9.83 10.67
CA LEU A 301 12.49 -9.87 10.73
C LEU A 301 11.99 -11.19 11.30
N ASN A 302 12.55 -12.33 10.88
CA ASN A 302 12.18 -13.64 11.43
C ASN A 302 12.51 -13.73 12.93
N THR A 303 13.62 -13.15 13.38
CA THR A 303 13.93 -13.09 14.82
C THR A 303 12.94 -12.22 15.59
N ILE A 304 12.53 -11.08 15.03
CA ILE A 304 11.52 -10.19 15.61
C ILE A 304 10.17 -10.90 15.68
N TRP A 305 9.74 -11.58 14.61
CA TRP A 305 8.51 -12.37 14.58
C TRP A 305 8.50 -13.47 15.63
N LYS A 306 9.62 -14.18 15.82
CA LYS A 306 9.76 -15.19 16.89
C LYS A 306 9.66 -14.56 18.28
N ARG A 307 10.31 -13.41 18.52
CA ARG A 307 10.21 -12.67 19.79
C ARG A 307 8.79 -12.21 20.05
N LEU A 308 8.13 -11.63 19.05
CA LEU A 308 6.73 -11.21 19.14
C LEU A 308 5.80 -12.39 19.45
N GLY A 309 6.03 -13.55 18.83
CA GLY A 309 5.32 -14.79 19.14
C GLY A 309 5.52 -15.26 20.59
N GLN A 310 6.73 -15.12 21.13
CA GLN A 310 7.02 -15.44 22.53
C GLN A 310 6.39 -14.44 23.50
N GLU A 311 6.44 -13.14 23.18
CA GLU A 311 5.84 -12.08 24.00
C GLU A 311 4.32 -12.19 24.02
N THR A 312 3.68 -12.44 22.88
CA THR A 312 2.22 -12.67 22.80
C THR A 312 1.80 -13.90 23.59
N GLN A 313 2.54 -15.00 23.52
CA GLN A 313 2.29 -16.17 24.36
C GLN A 313 2.45 -15.84 25.86
N SER A 314 3.50 -15.11 26.23
CA SER A 314 3.71 -14.68 27.63
C SER A 314 2.59 -13.76 28.13
N ILE A 315 2.05 -12.89 27.26
CA ILE A 315 0.91 -12.03 27.60
C ILE A 315 -0.33 -12.89 27.83
N MET A 316 -0.64 -13.83 26.94
CA MET A 316 -1.78 -14.75 27.12
C MET A 316 -1.66 -15.55 28.42
N ASP A 317 -0.48 -16.09 28.73
CA ASP A 317 -0.25 -16.83 29.97
C ASP A 317 -0.44 -15.92 31.20
N SER A 318 -0.03 -14.66 31.11
CA SER A 318 -0.23 -13.66 32.17
C SER A 318 -1.70 -13.28 32.34
N GLU A 319 -2.46 -13.15 31.24
CA GLU A 319 -3.90 -12.89 31.26
C GLU A 319 -4.65 -14.06 31.90
N GLN A 320 -4.33 -15.30 31.53
CA GLN A 320 -4.91 -16.49 32.14
C GLN A 320 -4.62 -16.56 33.65
N SER A 321 -3.40 -16.20 34.07
CA SER A 321 -3.02 -16.12 35.48
C SER A 321 -3.81 -15.04 36.22
N LEU A 322 -4.00 -13.86 35.61
CA LEU A 322 -4.82 -12.78 36.18
C LEU A 322 -6.29 -13.19 36.27
N ASP A 323 -6.84 -13.84 35.25
CA ASP A 323 -8.20 -14.38 35.26
C ASP A 323 -8.40 -15.45 36.34
N GLY A 324 -7.39 -16.28 36.59
CA GLY A 324 -7.38 -17.20 37.73
C GLY A 324 -7.45 -16.45 39.06
N ARG A 325 -6.62 -15.41 39.22
CA ARG A 325 -6.59 -14.58 40.45
C ARG A 325 -7.89 -13.82 40.66
N THR A 326 -8.51 -13.25 39.61
CA THR A 326 -9.79 -12.55 39.74
C THR A 326 -10.89 -13.51 40.15
N LYS A 327 -10.97 -14.71 39.56
CA LYS A 327 -11.92 -15.76 39.97
C LYS A 327 -11.74 -16.15 41.44
N ASP A 328 -10.51 -16.28 41.92
CA ASP A 328 -10.23 -16.60 43.32
C ASP A 328 -10.60 -15.45 44.27
N ILE A 329 -10.37 -14.20 43.86
CA ILE A 329 -10.83 -13.02 44.61
C ILE A 329 -12.36 -13.01 44.68
N PHE A 330 -13.07 -13.25 43.57
CA PHE A 330 -14.53 -13.33 43.56
C PHE A 330 -15.07 -14.44 44.47
N LYS A 331 -14.40 -15.60 44.55
CA LYS A 331 -14.77 -16.66 45.51
C LYS A 331 -14.59 -16.19 46.94
N ARG A 332 -13.43 -15.58 47.26
CA ARG A 332 -13.18 -15.04 48.61
C ARG A 332 -14.16 -13.94 49.00
N GLU A 333 -14.54 -13.08 48.06
CA GLU A 333 -15.53 -12.03 48.29
C GLU A 333 -16.92 -12.63 48.59
N ARG A 334 -17.34 -13.64 47.81
CA ARG A 334 -18.59 -14.38 48.11
C ARG A 334 -18.54 -15.04 49.49
N ASP A 335 -17.43 -15.69 49.84
CA ASP A 335 -17.27 -16.33 51.15
C ASP A 335 -17.30 -15.30 52.28
N LEU A 336 -16.73 -14.12 52.08
CA LEU A 336 -16.77 -13.02 53.05
C LEU A 336 -18.19 -12.46 53.21
N VAL A 337 -18.94 -12.29 52.12
CA VAL A 337 -20.34 -11.85 52.17
C VAL A 337 -21.21 -12.85 52.94
N LEU A 338 -21.01 -14.15 52.72
CA LEU A 338 -21.71 -15.20 53.46
C LEU A 338 -21.37 -15.15 54.96
N LYS A 339 -20.09 -15.00 55.30
CA LYS A 339 -19.64 -14.83 56.70
C LYS A 339 -20.19 -13.56 57.33
N GLU A 340 -20.26 -12.46 56.58
CA GLU A 340 -20.83 -11.20 57.08
C GLU A 340 -22.33 -11.35 57.38
N ALA A 341 -23.08 -12.04 56.52
CA ALA A 341 -24.48 -12.37 56.78
C ALA A 341 -24.64 -13.23 58.05
N GLU A 342 -23.82 -14.27 58.21
CA GLU A 342 -23.83 -15.14 59.40
C GLU A 342 -23.46 -14.38 60.69
N VAL A 343 -22.50 -13.44 60.61
CA VAL A 343 -22.14 -12.57 61.74
C VAL A 343 -23.27 -11.60 62.08
N ARG A 344 -23.96 -11.04 61.08
CA ARG A 344 -25.13 -10.18 61.29
C ARG A 344 -26.25 -10.94 61.99
N GLU A 345 -26.60 -12.13 61.53
CA GLU A 345 -27.62 -12.98 62.16
C GLU A 345 -27.27 -13.27 63.63
N ARG A 346 -26.02 -13.68 63.90
CA ARG A 346 -25.54 -13.87 65.28
C ARG A 346 -25.58 -12.59 66.11
N SER A 347 -25.32 -11.43 65.51
CA SER A 347 -25.39 -10.14 66.22
C SER A 347 -26.82 -9.77 66.59
N GLU A 348 -27.79 -10.02 65.71
CA GLU A 348 -29.22 -9.83 65.97
C GLU A 348 -29.70 -10.76 67.10
N ASP A 349 -29.28 -12.03 67.08
CA ASP A 349 -29.57 -13.00 68.16
C ASP A 349 -29.03 -12.52 69.52
N ILE A 350 -27.79 -12.01 69.54
CA ILE A 350 -27.20 -11.47 70.77
C ILE A 350 -27.96 -10.22 71.24
N GLU A 351 -28.33 -9.31 70.33
CA GLU A 351 -29.16 -8.16 70.68
C GLU A 351 -30.50 -8.56 71.28
N GLU A 352 -31.15 -9.59 70.72
CA GLU A 352 -32.38 -10.13 71.29
C GLU A 352 -32.17 -10.71 72.68
N GLN A 353 -31.08 -11.46 72.90
CA GLN A 353 -30.73 -11.99 74.21
C GLN A 353 -30.46 -10.87 75.21
N VAL A 354 -29.75 -9.81 74.82
CA VAL A 354 -29.52 -8.63 75.65
C VAL A 354 -30.85 -7.94 76.01
N ARG A 355 -31.77 -7.78 75.05
CA ARG A 355 -33.11 -7.22 75.32
C ARG A 355 -33.92 -8.11 76.28
N LYS A 356 -33.85 -9.43 76.15
CA LYS A 356 -34.50 -10.38 77.07
C LYS A 356 -33.91 -10.27 78.48
N LEU A 357 -32.59 -10.21 78.59
CA LEU A 357 -31.90 -10.04 79.88
C LEU A 357 -32.22 -8.70 80.54
N GLN A 358 -32.27 -7.61 79.77
CA GLN A 358 -32.70 -6.30 80.28
C GLN A 358 -34.13 -6.34 80.84
N ARG A 359 -35.08 -6.97 80.14
CA ARG A 359 -36.45 -7.13 80.65
C ARG A 359 -36.50 -7.91 81.96
N VAL A 360 -35.73 -9.00 82.05
CA VAL A 360 -35.63 -9.80 83.29
C VAL A 360 -35.01 -8.97 84.42
N GLN A 361 -33.98 -8.18 84.13
CA GLN A 361 -33.35 -7.29 85.10
C GLN A 361 -34.34 -6.22 85.59
N ASP A 362 -35.07 -5.56 84.69
CA ASP A 362 -36.10 -4.57 85.04
C ASP A 362 -37.20 -5.19 85.91
N GLU A 363 -37.60 -6.42 85.61
CA GLU A 363 -38.60 -7.15 86.40
C GLU A 363 -38.06 -7.52 87.79
N GLN A 364 -36.80 -7.95 87.89
CA GLN A 364 -36.15 -8.17 89.18
C GLN A 364 -36.01 -6.89 89.99
N GLU A 365 -35.69 -5.75 89.36
CA GLU A 365 -35.63 -4.45 90.03
C GLU A 365 -37.00 -4.00 90.53
N ARG A 366 -38.06 -4.21 89.74
CA ARG A 366 -39.45 -3.97 90.17
C ARG A 366 -39.80 -4.85 91.37
N GLN A 367 -39.49 -6.14 91.32
CA GLN A 367 -39.72 -7.05 92.44
C GLN A 367 -38.96 -6.60 93.68
N ARG A 368 -37.68 -6.24 93.56
CA ARG A 368 -36.88 -5.70 94.68
C ARG A 368 -37.49 -4.43 95.28
N ARG A 369 -38.00 -3.51 94.45
CA ARG A 369 -38.73 -2.32 94.93
C ARG A 369 -40.00 -2.71 95.68
N THR A 370 -40.82 -3.62 95.14
CA THR A 370 -42.03 -4.09 95.85
C THR A 370 -41.72 -4.80 97.17
N PHE A 371 -40.64 -5.58 97.24
CA PHE A 371 -40.19 -6.19 98.49
C PHE A 371 -39.68 -5.14 99.49
N TYR A 372 -38.97 -4.12 99.01
CA TYR A 372 -38.50 -3.01 99.85
C TYR A 372 -39.67 -2.18 100.40
N ASP A 373 -40.67 -1.88 99.58
CA ASP A 373 -41.88 -1.17 100.01
C ASP A 373 -42.68 -1.99 101.03
N ARG A 374 -42.87 -3.29 100.78
CA ARG A 374 -43.49 -4.20 101.77
C ARG A 374 -42.69 -4.29 103.07
N ALA A 375 -41.35 -4.37 102.99
CA ALA A 375 -40.50 -4.38 104.19
C ALA A 375 -40.67 -3.10 105.01
N LYS A 376 -40.73 -1.93 104.36
CA LYS A 376 -41.06 -0.66 105.04
C LYS A 376 -42.45 -0.68 105.66
N GLU A 377 -43.46 -1.20 104.97
CA GLU A 377 -44.81 -1.34 105.53
C GLU A 377 -44.81 -2.23 106.78
N PHE A 378 -44.06 -3.34 106.77
CA PHE A 378 -43.88 -4.19 107.96
C PHE A 378 -43.15 -3.46 109.08
N ASP A 379 -42.06 -2.73 108.81
CA ASP A 379 -41.34 -1.94 109.80
C ASP A 379 -42.25 -0.87 110.44
N ASP A 380 -43.10 -0.21 109.64
CA ASP A 380 -44.05 0.79 110.13
C ASP A 380 -45.20 0.16 110.94
N LEU A 381 -45.65 -1.05 110.58
CA LEU A 381 -46.60 -1.83 111.36
C LEU A 381 -46.00 -2.27 112.69
N ASP A 382 -44.76 -2.77 112.70
CA ASP A 382 -44.04 -3.17 113.90
C ASP A 382 -43.79 -1.97 114.83
N ARG A 383 -43.49 -0.79 114.28
CA ARG A 383 -43.44 0.46 115.07
C ARG A 383 -44.78 0.78 115.71
N LYS A 384 -45.89 0.73 114.95
CA LYS A 384 -47.23 0.98 115.47
C LYS A 384 -47.64 -0.04 116.54
N LEU A 385 -47.25 -1.31 116.38
CA LEU A 385 -47.46 -2.35 117.39
C LEU A 385 -46.63 -2.07 118.64
N SER A 386 -45.34 -1.74 118.49
CA SER A 386 -44.46 -1.38 119.61
C SER A 386 -44.94 -0.15 120.36
N GLU A 387 -45.49 0.86 119.66
CA GLU A 387 -46.11 2.04 120.27
C GLU A 387 -47.40 1.67 121.03
N ARG A 388 -48.21 0.77 120.48
CA ARG A 388 -49.39 0.23 121.17
C ARG A 388 -49.03 -0.57 122.41
N GLU A 389 -48.00 -1.41 122.35
CA GLU A 389 -47.52 -2.20 123.48
C GLU A 389 -46.96 -1.29 124.59
N ARG A 390 -46.16 -0.27 124.25
CA ARG A 390 -45.71 0.74 125.22
C ARG A 390 -46.84 1.57 125.82
N GLY A 391 -47.94 1.76 125.09
CA GLY A 391 -49.15 2.43 125.59
C GLY A 391 -50.04 1.55 126.48
N LEU A 392 -49.77 0.25 126.56
CA LEU A 392 -50.50 -0.71 127.39
C LEU A 392 -49.74 -1.11 128.68
N GLU A 393 -48.44 -0.85 128.74
CA GLU A 393 -47.58 -1.10 129.92
C GLU A 393 -47.36 0.12 130.83
N GLY A 394 -48.00 1.26 130.55
CA GLY A 394 -48.07 2.44 131.44
C GLY A 394 -49.50 2.72 131.86
#